data_AF-A0A843HHS7-F1
#
_entry.id   AF-A0A843HHS7-F1
#
_cell.length_a   1.000
_cell.length_b   1.000
_cell.length_c   1.000
_cell.angle_alpha   90.00
_cell.angle_beta   90.00
_cell.angle_gamma   90.00
#
_symmetry.space_group_name_H-M   'P 1'
#
loop_
_entity.id
_entity.type
_entity.pdbx_description
1 polymer ?
#
loop_
_entity_poly.entity_id
_entity_poly.type
_entity_poly.pdbx_seq_one_letter_code
_entity_poly.pdbx_strand_id
1 'polypeptide(L)'
;MKIYSISRIKNEMDIIETFIRYHMNITDGMIILDNNISDDTTDILNSLKDEYSGLHVYNNPFESHHDITLEINYLLDLAVNEYDADIIIPLDADEFVSSATSSNPRDEIKRLENRKDSYYSYYWKTYLPIYESFGLENLRYIRDSRLEDHEKIIIPSKLYEEHDIQINPGSHSLVDKNDACLNKINLESLNLAHVPIRSKAQCISKIANGWLNNRSRNLFNTRNSWHQKNIFDRIIKCNAELSDEDLLEIAVSFSSKVDYDNLEDVICEDKFDMSFCENMKNRYTHNNINEFSNILKNMEALSYNFSRLSKIHESILSDIDVTSDKYTTCKYIDLLENMILEYKQEKYDNLYQENKEIKQLNIKIQNMQQKLNEYQQTIDAKNNQIHDYDEIINNKNEKLKLYQQTIDNKNDKINAYIKTVQKREKVIENLEEKLNKNQ
;
A
#
# COMPACT_ATOMS: atom_id res chain seq x y z
N MET A 1 -4.15 -9.52 -5.91
CA MET A 1 -2.97 -8.88 -5.31
C MET A 1 -2.79 -7.52 -5.97
N LYS A 2 -3.03 -6.43 -5.23
CA LYS A 2 -2.80 -5.05 -5.65
C LYS A 2 -1.41 -4.59 -5.21
N ILE A 3 -0.57 -4.15 -6.13
CA ILE A 3 0.79 -3.66 -5.87
C ILE A 3 0.78 -2.14 -5.95
N TYR A 4 1.18 -1.46 -4.87
CA TYR A 4 1.29 -0.01 -4.85
C TYR A 4 2.72 0.41 -4.53
N SER A 5 3.21 1.43 -5.22
CA SER A 5 4.42 2.13 -4.75
C SER A 5 4.03 3.37 -3.95
N ILE A 6 4.87 3.72 -2.99
CA ILE A 6 4.75 4.96 -2.22
C ILE A 6 6.03 5.77 -2.34
N SER A 7 5.92 7.06 -2.63
CA SER A 7 7.09 7.89 -2.91
C SER A 7 6.92 9.29 -2.36
N ARG A 8 8.00 9.81 -1.78
CA ARG A 8 8.09 11.22 -1.40
C ARG A 8 8.99 11.93 -2.39
N ILE A 9 8.46 12.96 -3.05
CA ILE A 9 9.14 13.58 -4.19
C ILE A 9 9.48 15.03 -3.89
N LYS A 10 10.73 15.43 -4.19
CA LYS A 10 11.17 16.83 -4.15
C LYS A 10 12.15 17.11 -5.30
N ASN A 11 11.71 17.92 -6.25
CA ASN A 11 12.52 18.45 -7.35
C ASN A 11 13.22 17.36 -8.20
N GLU A 12 12.42 16.52 -8.87
CA GLU A 12 12.90 15.38 -9.67
C GLU A 12 12.41 15.51 -11.13
N MET A 13 12.34 16.75 -11.66
CA MET A 13 11.75 17.06 -12.97
C MET A 13 12.40 16.31 -14.14
N ASP A 14 13.66 15.91 -13.98
CA ASP A 14 14.46 15.22 -14.98
C ASP A 14 14.17 13.72 -15.09
N ILE A 15 13.55 13.13 -14.06
CA ILE A 15 13.31 11.68 -13.99
C ILE A 15 11.88 11.28 -13.62
N ILE A 16 11.09 12.17 -13.03
CA ILE A 16 9.77 11.82 -12.48
C ILE A 16 8.82 11.21 -13.53
N GLU A 17 8.88 11.68 -14.77
CA GLU A 17 8.08 11.10 -15.86
C GLU A 17 8.52 9.67 -16.18
N THR A 18 9.83 9.46 -16.35
CA THR A 18 10.43 8.14 -16.56
C THR A 18 10.08 7.20 -15.41
N PHE A 19 10.19 7.68 -14.16
CA PHE A 19 9.88 6.94 -12.95
C PHE A 19 8.44 6.45 -12.92
N ILE A 20 7.47 7.33 -13.22
CA ILE A 20 6.05 6.97 -13.25
C ILE A 20 5.76 6.02 -14.41
N ARG A 21 6.22 6.34 -15.62
CA ARG A 21 5.96 5.51 -16.81
C ARG A 21 6.51 4.10 -16.63
N TYR A 22 7.70 3.97 -16.06
CA TYR A 22 8.30 2.67 -15.75
C TYR A 22 7.47 1.91 -14.71
N HIS A 23 7.21 2.51 -13.55
CA HIS A 23 6.55 1.79 -12.46
C HIS A 23 5.08 1.48 -12.73
N MET A 24 4.37 2.25 -13.57
CA MET A 24 3.01 1.90 -14.00
C MET A 24 2.95 0.63 -14.87
N ASN A 25 4.07 0.11 -15.37
CA ASN A 25 4.15 -1.24 -15.98
C ASN A 25 4.30 -2.36 -14.92
N ILE A 26 4.56 -2.00 -13.65
CA ILE A 26 4.88 -2.91 -12.55
C ILE A 26 3.81 -2.88 -11.46
N THR A 27 3.30 -1.70 -11.11
CA THR A 27 2.34 -1.48 -10.03
C THR A 27 0.92 -1.32 -10.58
N ASP A 28 -0.06 -1.52 -9.71
CA ASP A 28 -1.47 -1.21 -9.97
C ASP A 28 -1.80 0.26 -9.65
N GLY A 29 -0.98 0.90 -8.82
CA GLY A 29 -1.06 2.33 -8.52
C GLY A 29 0.22 2.87 -7.87
N MET A 30 0.31 4.19 -7.81
CA MET A 30 1.43 4.93 -7.20
C MET A 30 0.86 6.06 -6.35
N ILE A 31 1.35 6.19 -5.12
CA ILE A 31 0.99 7.30 -4.22
C ILE A 31 2.22 8.17 -4.00
N ILE A 32 2.10 9.44 -4.38
CA ILE A 32 3.16 10.42 -4.32
C ILE A 32 2.79 11.49 -3.29
N LEU A 33 3.71 11.76 -2.37
CA LEU A 33 3.66 12.93 -1.50
C LEU A 33 4.56 14.03 -2.08
N ASP A 34 3.97 15.17 -2.41
CA ASP A 34 4.70 16.39 -2.76
C ASP A 34 5.42 16.92 -1.52
N ASN A 35 6.76 16.94 -1.55
CA ASN A 35 7.58 17.47 -0.47
C ASN A 35 8.13 18.86 -0.82
N ASN A 36 7.23 19.84 -0.95
CA ASN A 36 7.56 21.23 -1.30
C ASN A 36 8.35 21.30 -2.60
N ILE A 37 7.81 20.69 -3.64
CA ILE A 37 8.34 20.80 -4.99
C ILE A 37 8.36 22.29 -5.39
N SER A 38 9.44 22.69 -6.07
CA SER A 38 9.72 24.09 -6.45
C SER A 38 10.19 24.24 -7.90
N ASP A 39 10.36 23.13 -8.59
CA ASP A 39 10.68 23.05 -10.02
C ASP A 39 9.49 22.50 -10.82
N ASP A 40 9.72 22.18 -12.09
CA ASP A 40 8.68 21.76 -13.03
C ASP A 40 8.12 20.34 -12.74
N THR A 41 8.59 19.65 -11.68
CA THR A 41 8.07 18.34 -11.28
C THR A 41 6.55 18.39 -11.06
N THR A 42 6.00 19.47 -10.50
CA THR A 42 4.55 19.61 -10.25
C THR A 42 3.75 19.60 -11.55
N ASP A 43 4.22 20.30 -12.58
CA ASP A 43 3.53 20.39 -13.87
C ASP A 43 3.58 19.05 -14.61
N ILE A 44 4.70 18.34 -14.51
CA ILE A 44 4.84 16.98 -15.05
C ILE A 44 3.90 16.01 -14.32
N LEU A 45 3.84 16.05 -12.99
CA LEU A 45 2.94 15.21 -12.19
C LEU A 45 1.47 15.46 -12.54
N ASN A 46 1.06 16.71 -12.69
CA ASN A 46 -0.31 17.05 -13.07
C ASN A 46 -0.67 16.55 -14.46
N SER A 47 0.26 16.64 -15.42
CA SER A 47 0.06 16.12 -16.77
C SER A 47 -0.07 14.58 -16.79
N LEU A 48 0.69 13.88 -15.93
CA LEU A 48 0.66 12.42 -15.86
C LEU A 48 -0.58 11.85 -15.16
N LYS A 49 -1.23 12.60 -14.26
CA LYS A 49 -2.51 12.18 -13.65
C LYS A 49 -3.59 11.93 -14.69
N ASP A 50 -3.59 12.73 -15.75
CA ASP A 50 -4.55 12.58 -16.85
C ASP A 50 -4.26 11.32 -17.70
N GLU A 51 -3.01 10.85 -17.74
CA GLU A 51 -2.62 9.62 -18.43
C GLU A 51 -2.85 8.36 -17.58
N TYR A 52 -2.69 8.45 -16.26
CA TYR A 52 -2.65 7.31 -15.36
C TYR A 52 -3.64 7.48 -14.20
N SER A 53 -4.80 6.84 -14.28
CA SER A 53 -5.82 6.89 -13.22
C SER A 53 -5.38 6.28 -11.88
N GLY A 54 -4.34 5.44 -11.88
CA GLY A 54 -3.72 4.87 -10.68
C GLY A 54 -2.61 5.74 -10.07
N LEU A 55 -2.35 6.94 -10.61
CA LEU A 55 -1.40 7.90 -10.05
C LEU A 55 -2.12 8.85 -9.10
N HIS A 56 -1.77 8.80 -7.82
CA HIS A 56 -2.34 9.62 -6.77
C HIS A 56 -1.27 10.55 -6.21
N VAL A 57 -1.49 11.87 -6.26
CA VAL A 57 -0.54 12.85 -5.74
C VAL A 57 -1.21 13.67 -4.65
N TYR A 58 -0.59 13.70 -3.48
CA TYR A 58 -1.03 14.41 -2.29
C TYR A 58 -0.07 15.54 -1.95
N ASN A 59 -0.61 16.69 -1.55
CA ASN A 59 0.18 17.72 -0.89
C ASN A 59 0.57 17.23 0.51
N ASN A 60 1.75 17.60 1.01
CA ASN A 60 2.21 17.16 2.32
C ASN A 60 1.47 17.91 3.44
N PRO A 61 0.63 17.24 4.26
CA PRO A 61 -0.08 17.91 5.35
C PRO A 61 0.85 18.31 6.51
N PHE A 62 2.11 17.87 6.50
CA PHE A 62 3.10 18.06 7.55
C PHE A 62 4.22 19.05 7.16
N GLU A 63 4.03 19.83 6.09
CA GLU A 63 5.04 20.71 5.47
C GLU A 63 5.90 21.54 6.43
N SER A 64 5.36 21.98 7.57
CA SER A 64 6.09 22.81 8.53
C SER A 64 7.05 22.06 9.47
N HIS A 65 7.04 20.72 9.49
CA HIS A 65 7.81 19.91 10.44
C HIS A 65 8.91 19.06 9.78
N HIS A 66 8.77 18.74 8.48
CA HIS A 66 9.72 17.94 7.70
C HIS A 66 10.11 16.58 8.32
N ASP A 67 9.18 15.92 9.01
CA ASP A 67 9.41 14.60 9.59
C ASP A 67 9.25 13.51 8.53
N ILE A 68 10.39 12.98 8.07
CA ILE A 68 10.46 11.94 7.03
C ILE A 68 9.73 10.66 7.48
N THR A 69 9.82 10.30 8.76
CA THR A 69 9.20 9.10 9.32
C THR A 69 7.68 9.26 9.27
N LEU A 70 7.15 10.38 9.74
CA LEU A 70 5.71 10.63 9.72
C LEU A 70 5.17 10.62 8.29
N GLU A 71 5.86 11.29 7.37
CA GLU A 71 5.45 11.44 5.97
C GLU A 71 5.40 10.09 5.22
N ILE A 72 6.41 9.22 5.37
CA ILE A 72 6.40 7.91 4.70
C ILE A 72 5.38 6.95 5.31
N ASN A 73 5.16 7.00 6.64
CA ASN A 73 4.17 6.15 7.29
C ASN A 73 2.74 6.60 6.99
N TYR A 74 2.51 7.89 6.77
CA TYR A 74 1.23 8.39 6.24
C TYR A 74 0.93 7.82 4.84
N LEU A 75 1.93 7.74 3.96
CA LEU A 75 1.76 7.10 2.66
C LEU A 75 1.46 5.60 2.75
N LEU A 76 2.09 4.89 3.69
CA LEU A 76 1.80 3.48 3.97
C LEU A 76 0.34 3.30 4.42
N ASP A 77 -0.14 4.16 5.32
CA ASP A 77 -1.54 4.15 5.78
C ASP A 77 -2.51 4.36 4.61
N LEU A 78 -2.28 5.38 3.77
CA LEU A 78 -3.07 5.59 2.56
C LEU A 78 -3.08 4.35 1.66
N ALA A 79 -1.92 3.75 1.40
CA ALA A 79 -1.82 2.57 0.53
C ALA A 79 -2.68 1.41 1.03
N VAL A 80 -2.63 1.10 2.33
CA VAL A 80 -3.35 -0.05 2.91
C VAL A 80 -4.83 0.26 3.13
N ASN A 81 -5.17 1.46 3.60
CA ASN A 81 -6.50 1.78 4.08
C ASN A 81 -7.39 2.46 3.04
N GLU A 82 -6.84 3.28 2.16
CA GLU A 82 -7.62 3.96 1.11
C GLU A 82 -7.60 3.22 -0.22
N TYR A 83 -6.48 2.55 -0.55
CA TYR A 83 -6.29 1.89 -1.85
C TYR A 83 -6.36 0.35 -1.80
N ASP A 84 -6.51 -0.22 -0.60
CA ASP A 84 -6.48 -1.65 -0.31
C ASP A 84 -5.27 -2.36 -0.94
N ALA A 85 -4.08 -1.76 -0.86
CA ALA A 85 -2.87 -2.39 -1.37
C ALA A 85 -2.59 -3.71 -0.63
N ASP A 86 -2.16 -4.73 -1.37
CA ASP A 86 -1.70 -6.01 -0.80
C ASP A 86 -0.19 -5.98 -0.54
N ILE A 87 0.55 -5.34 -1.44
CA ILE A 87 2.01 -5.23 -1.43
C ILE A 87 2.38 -3.76 -1.67
N ILE A 88 3.20 -3.20 -0.77
CA ILE A 88 3.60 -1.79 -0.79
C ILE A 88 5.11 -1.70 -1.00
N ILE A 89 5.54 -0.86 -1.94
CA ILE A 89 6.94 -0.67 -2.30
C ILE A 89 7.32 0.80 -2.09
N PRO A 90 8.00 1.15 -1.00
CA PRO A 90 8.57 2.49 -0.83
C PRO A 90 9.71 2.73 -1.83
N LEU A 91 9.61 3.79 -2.63
CA LEU A 91 10.59 4.11 -3.68
C LEU A 91 10.92 5.61 -3.70
N ASP A 92 12.19 5.92 -3.86
CA ASP A 92 12.66 7.25 -4.25
C ASP A 92 12.61 7.40 -5.78
N ALA A 93 12.56 8.64 -6.28
CA ALA A 93 12.37 8.91 -7.72
C ALA A 93 13.51 8.39 -8.62
N ASP A 94 14.67 8.11 -8.03
CA ASP A 94 15.86 7.60 -8.68
C ASP A 94 16.07 6.10 -8.44
N GLU A 95 15.06 5.40 -7.96
CA GLU A 95 15.07 3.96 -7.69
C GLU A 95 14.07 3.23 -8.59
N PHE A 96 14.51 2.15 -9.25
CA PHE A 96 13.72 1.36 -10.21
C PHE A 96 13.76 -0.12 -9.86
N VAL A 97 12.59 -0.72 -9.61
CA VAL A 97 12.52 -2.16 -9.33
C VAL A 97 12.86 -2.95 -10.59
N SER A 98 13.83 -3.87 -10.52
CA SER A 98 14.32 -4.68 -11.65
C SER A 98 14.39 -6.16 -11.26
N SER A 99 14.32 -7.05 -12.25
CA SER A 99 14.43 -8.51 -12.05
C SER A 99 15.86 -8.98 -12.24
N ALA A 100 16.26 -10.03 -11.52
CA ALA A 100 17.53 -10.71 -11.76
C ALA A 100 17.55 -11.55 -13.05
N THR A 101 16.38 -11.86 -13.64
CA THR A 101 16.25 -12.82 -14.75
C THR A 101 15.76 -12.21 -16.08
N SER A 102 15.94 -10.89 -16.28
CA SER A 102 15.41 -10.15 -17.45
C SER A 102 13.91 -10.41 -17.71
N SER A 103 13.15 -10.57 -16.62
CA SER A 103 11.71 -10.75 -16.63
C SER A 103 11.03 -9.50 -16.06
N ASN A 104 9.71 -9.34 -16.31
CA ASN A 104 8.97 -8.24 -15.70
C ASN A 104 9.01 -8.38 -14.16
N PRO A 105 9.54 -7.39 -13.41
CA PRO A 105 9.59 -7.43 -11.94
C PRO A 105 8.22 -7.64 -11.29
N ARG A 106 7.13 -7.25 -11.95
CA ARG A 106 5.75 -7.50 -11.51
C ARG A 106 5.48 -8.98 -11.28
N ASP A 107 6.04 -9.86 -12.09
CA ASP A 107 5.81 -11.30 -11.97
C ASP A 107 6.53 -11.90 -10.76
N GLU A 108 7.70 -11.37 -10.40
CA GLU A 108 8.39 -11.70 -9.15
C GLU A 108 7.59 -11.21 -7.94
N ILE A 109 7.13 -9.95 -7.99
CA ILE A 109 6.34 -9.36 -6.90
C ILE A 109 5.04 -10.16 -6.70
N LYS A 110 4.36 -10.57 -7.77
CA LYS A 110 3.14 -11.41 -7.72
C LYS A 110 3.34 -12.78 -7.08
N ARG A 111 4.57 -13.29 -7.00
CA ARG A 111 4.89 -14.54 -6.30
C ARG A 111 5.09 -14.35 -4.80
N LEU A 112 5.23 -13.11 -4.33
CA LEU A 112 5.38 -12.83 -2.92
C LEU A 112 4.07 -13.16 -2.17
N GLU A 113 4.23 -13.61 -0.93
CA GLU A 113 3.11 -13.87 -0.05
C GLU A 113 2.74 -12.57 0.68
N ASN A 114 1.45 -12.29 0.83
CA ASN A 114 1.00 -11.22 1.73
C ASN A 114 1.07 -11.74 3.19
N ARG A 115 2.28 -11.72 3.77
CA ARG A 115 2.63 -12.32 5.08
C ARG A 115 2.25 -11.41 6.26
N LYS A 116 2.10 -11.99 7.44
CA LYS A 116 1.73 -11.30 8.69
C LYS A 116 2.90 -11.00 9.61
N ASP A 117 4.03 -11.68 9.45
CA ASP A 117 5.15 -11.72 10.39
C ASP A 117 6.50 -11.35 9.75
N SER A 118 6.50 -11.12 8.44
CA SER A 118 7.71 -10.85 7.68
C SER A 118 7.51 -9.77 6.63
N TYR A 119 8.56 -9.03 6.34
CA TYR A 119 8.69 -8.14 5.20
C TYR A 119 9.84 -8.59 4.31
N TYR A 120 9.88 -8.07 3.09
CA TYR A 120 10.93 -8.42 2.14
C TYR A 120 11.96 -7.30 2.02
N SER A 121 13.18 -7.65 1.61
CA SER A 121 14.21 -6.70 1.22
C SER A 121 14.91 -7.12 -0.06
N TYR A 122 15.53 -6.17 -0.75
CA TYR A 122 16.26 -6.38 -2.00
C TYR A 122 17.33 -5.29 -2.14
N TYR A 123 18.47 -5.65 -2.73
CA TYR A 123 19.66 -4.81 -2.75
C TYR A 123 19.64 -3.75 -3.84
N TRP A 124 20.30 -2.63 -3.57
CA TRP A 124 20.66 -1.65 -4.58
C TRP A 124 21.60 -2.25 -5.64
N LYS A 125 21.45 -1.71 -6.84
CA LYS A 125 22.32 -1.89 -8.00
C LYS A 125 22.55 -0.51 -8.59
N THR A 126 23.65 0.13 -8.22
CA THR A 126 23.90 1.53 -8.58
C THR A 126 24.39 1.63 -10.02
N TYR A 127 23.63 2.31 -10.87
CA TYR A 127 24.00 2.58 -12.26
C TYR A 127 24.87 3.83 -12.38
N LEU A 128 25.86 3.75 -13.27
CA LEU A 128 26.89 4.77 -13.44
C LEU A 128 26.58 5.68 -14.63
N PRO A 129 26.95 6.97 -14.57
CA PRO A 129 26.65 7.97 -15.60
C PRO A 129 27.57 7.84 -16.84
N ILE A 130 27.76 6.62 -17.34
CA ILE A 130 28.60 6.31 -18.51
C ILE A 130 27.69 6.17 -19.74
N TYR A 131 27.29 7.31 -20.29
CA TYR A 131 26.43 7.43 -21.48
C TYR A 131 26.52 8.83 -22.11
N GLU A 132 26.12 8.95 -23.38
CA GLU A 132 26.04 10.24 -24.08
C GLU A 132 24.84 11.09 -23.62
N SER A 133 23.74 10.44 -23.26
CA SER A 133 22.52 11.10 -22.78
C SER A 133 21.76 10.20 -21.83
N PHE A 134 21.19 10.79 -20.78
CA PHE A 134 20.43 10.05 -19.79
C PHE A 134 19.14 9.48 -20.39
N GLY A 135 18.94 8.19 -20.19
CA GLY A 135 17.77 7.41 -20.54
C GLY A 135 17.96 6.00 -19.99
N LEU A 136 16.91 5.35 -19.51
CA LEU A 136 17.01 4.00 -18.92
C LEU A 136 17.61 3.01 -19.92
N GLU A 137 17.32 3.19 -21.22
CA GLU A 137 17.83 2.35 -22.31
C GLU A 137 19.35 2.45 -22.53
N ASN A 138 19.96 3.53 -22.05
CA ASN A 138 21.38 3.80 -22.18
C ASN A 138 22.19 3.33 -20.96
N LEU A 139 21.51 2.90 -19.90
CA LEU A 139 22.15 2.39 -18.69
C LEU A 139 22.77 1.01 -18.96
N ARG A 140 24.10 0.94 -18.85
CA ARG A 140 24.91 -0.24 -19.20
C ARG A 140 25.92 -0.65 -18.16
N TYR A 141 26.30 0.27 -17.28
CA TYR A 141 27.36 0.06 -16.33
C TYR A 141 26.84 0.30 -14.92
N ILE A 142 27.20 -0.62 -14.03
CA ILE A 142 26.86 -0.59 -12.62
C ILE A 142 28.13 -0.57 -11.78
N ARG A 143 27.98 -0.13 -10.55
CA ARG A 143 28.97 -0.32 -9.49
C ARG A 143 29.05 -1.81 -9.12
N ASP A 144 30.26 -2.28 -8.84
CA ASP A 144 30.50 -3.63 -8.34
C ASP A 144 29.72 -3.88 -7.02
N SER A 145 29.04 -5.02 -6.93
CA SER A 145 28.17 -5.37 -5.81
C SER A 145 28.87 -5.43 -4.45
N ARG A 146 30.21 -5.58 -4.40
CA ARG A 146 30.98 -5.54 -3.15
C ARG A 146 30.93 -4.18 -2.47
N LEU A 147 30.58 -3.12 -3.21
CA LEU A 147 30.44 -1.75 -2.72
C LEU A 147 28.97 -1.42 -2.36
N GLU A 148 28.04 -2.35 -2.56
CA GLU A 148 26.62 -2.18 -2.23
C GLU A 148 26.36 -2.64 -0.77
N ASP A 149 25.91 -1.73 0.08
CA ASP A 149 25.53 -2.01 1.48
C ASP A 149 24.07 -1.64 1.81
N HIS A 150 23.33 -1.18 0.80
CA HIS A 150 21.97 -0.67 0.96
C HIS A 150 20.91 -1.58 0.35
N GLU A 151 19.82 -1.71 1.09
CA GLU A 151 18.63 -2.49 0.72
C GLU A 151 17.40 -1.58 0.79
N LYS A 152 16.37 -1.89 0.00
CA LYS A 152 15.03 -1.34 0.16
C LYS A 152 14.08 -2.44 0.62
N ILE A 153 12.95 -2.05 1.20
CA ILE A 153 11.94 -2.99 1.71
C ILE A 153 10.74 -3.11 0.77
N ILE A 154 10.03 -4.23 0.87
CA ILE A 154 8.67 -4.43 0.36
C ILE A 154 7.81 -4.90 1.52
N ILE A 155 6.64 -4.28 1.68
CA ILE A 155 5.79 -4.40 2.86
C ILE A 155 4.48 -5.11 2.48
N PRO A 156 4.22 -6.30 3.02
CA PRO A 156 2.90 -6.92 2.96
C PRO A 156 1.88 -6.14 3.79
N SER A 157 0.68 -5.92 3.27
CA SER A 157 -0.37 -5.21 4.03
C SER A 157 -0.85 -5.99 5.26
N LYS A 158 -0.79 -7.32 5.24
CA LYS A 158 -1.13 -8.12 6.43
C LYS A 158 -0.16 -7.94 7.60
N LEU A 159 1.10 -7.58 7.32
CA LEU A 159 2.06 -7.22 8.35
C LEU A 159 1.60 -5.94 9.06
N TYR A 160 1.17 -4.94 8.31
CA TYR A 160 0.60 -3.70 8.81
C TYR A 160 -0.70 -3.91 9.62
N GLU A 161 -1.57 -4.82 9.17
CA GLU A 161 -2.81 -5.13 9.89
C GLU A 161 -2.55 -5.85 11.22
N GLU A 162 -1.55 -6.72 11.27
CA GLU A 162 -1.21 -7.51 12.46
C GLU A 162 -0.41 -6.70 13.49
N HIS A 163 0.55 -5.90 13.03
CA HIS A 163 1.56 -5.22 13.85
C HIS A 163 1.37 -3.70 13.86
N ASP A 164 2.07 -3.00 14.76
CA ASP A 164 2.13 -1.53 14.76
C ASP A 164 3.46 -1.09 14.15
N ILE A 165 3.56 -1.27 12.84
CA ILE A 165 4.83 -1.10 12.12
C ILE A 165 5.11 0.35 11.77
N GLN A 166 6.39 0.70 11.78
CA GLN A 166 6.90 2.00 11.36
C GLN A 166 8.06 1.82 10.39
N ILE A 167 7.98 2.48 9.24
CA ILE A 167 9.08 2.61 8.28
C ILE A 167 10.11 3.60 8.83
N ASN A 168 11.38 3.19 8.90
CA ASN A 168 12.48 4.07 9.26
C ASN A 168 12.87 5.01 8.10
N PRO A 169 13.45 6.20 8.37
CA PRO A 169 13.94 7.10 7.33
C PRO A 169 14.85 6.39 6.31
N GLY A 170 14.62 6.65 5.02
CA GLY A 170 15.29 5.98 3.90
C GLY A 170 14.62 4.68 3.44
N SER A 171 13.65 4.17 4.19
CA SER A 171 12.86 2.98 3.86
C SER A 171 13.71 1.70 3.71
N HIS A 172 14.77 1.59 4.50
CA HIS A 172 15.68 0.44 4.51
C HIS A 172 15.28 -0.65 5.52
N SER A 173 14.40 -0.34 6.46
CA SER A 173 13.95 -1.26 7.51
C SER A 173 12.59 -0.86 8.09
N LEU A 174 11.95 -1.83 8.73
CA LEU A 174 10.76 -1.66 9.56
C LEU A 174 11.11 -1.94 11.02
N VAL A 175 10.39 -1.28 11.92
CA VAL A 175 10.31 -1.64 13.34
C VAL A 175 8.85 -1.78 13.73
N ASP A 176 8.56 -2.63 14.72
CA ASP A 176 7.26 -2.64 15.40
C ASP A 176 7.35 -1.78 16.65
N LYS A 177 6.41 -0.86 16.86
CA LYS A 177 6.40 0.06 18.01
C LYS A 177 6.26 -0.63 19.37
N ASN A 178 5.81 -1.89 19.38
CA ASN A 178 5.72 -2.73 20.58
C ASN A 178 6.91 -3.70 20.70
N ASP A 179 7.99 -3.45 19.97
CA ASP A 179 9.22 -4.25 19.95
C ASP A 179 9.00 -5.72 19.51
N ALA A 180 7.95 -6.00 18.74
CA ALA A 180 7.79 -7.32 18.13
C ALA A 180 8.92 -7.60 17.12
N CYS A 181 9.44 -8.84 17.12
CA CYS A 181 10.44 -9.26 16.15
C CYS A 181 9.79 -9.44 14.77
N LEU A 182 10.21 -8.62 13.79
CA LEU A 182 9.76 -8.72 12.41
C LEU A 182 10.82 -9.44 11.57
N ASN A 183 10.42 -10.50 10.87
CA ASN A 183 11.34 -11.26 10.03
C ASN A 183 11.62 -10.50 8.71
N LYS A 184 12.89 -10.38 8.32
CA LYS A 184 13.30 -9.82 7.02
C LYS A 184 13.67 -10.94 6.06
N ILE A 185 13.06 -10.95 4.88
CA ILE A 185 13.32 -11.94 3.82
C ILE A 185 14.01 -11.26 2.65
N ASN A 186 15.27 -11.60 2.41
CA ASN A 186 16.02 -11.08 1.26
C ASN A 186 15.55 -11.75 -0.05
N LEU A 187 15.31 -10.95 -1.09
CA LEU A 187 14.89 -11.37 -2.41
C LEU A 187 16.04 -11.30 -3.40
N GLU A 188 16.59 -12.45 -3.79
CA GLU A 188 17.61 -12.54 -4.83
C GLU A 188 17.03 -12.40 -6.25
N SER A 189 15.72 -12.56 -6.41
CA SER A 189 15.05 -12.44 -7.72
C SER A 189 14.80 -10.99 -8.14
N LEU A 190 14.91 -10.04 -7.21
CA LEU A 190 14.72 -8.60 -7.45
C LEU A 190 15.98 -7.82 -7.10
N ASN A 191 16.21 -6.74 -7.83
CA ASN A 191 17.23 -5.73 -7.53
C ASN A 191 16.59 -4.34 -7.63
N LEU A 192 17.14 -3.37 -6.92
CA LEU A 192 16.75 -1.98 -7.05
C LEU A 192 17.81 -1.21 -7.84
N ALA A 193 17.54 -0.97 -9.12
CA ALA A 193 18.38 -0.12 -9.93
C ALA A 193 18.34 1.31 -9.41
N HIS A 194 19.47 1.82 -8.93
CA HIS A 194 19.59 3.15 -8.36
C HIS A 194 20.37 4.05 -9.32
N VAL A 195 19.82 5.22 -9.67
CA VAL A 195 20.41 6.20 -10.60
C VAL A 195 20.60 7.56 -9.92
N PRO A 196 21.45 7.65 -8.90
CA PRO A 196 21.55 8.84 -8.04
C PRO A 196 22.09 10.07 -8.78
N ILE A 197 22.98 9.85 -9.76
CA ILE A 197 23.67 10.89 -10.54
C ILE A 197 23.35 10.69 -12.01
N ARG A 198 22.79 11.72 -12.65
CA ARG A 198 22.25 11.63 -14.03
C ARG A 198 22.78 12.70 -14.98
N SER A 199 23.15 13.84 -14.41
CA SER A 199 23.83 14.92 -15.12
C SER A 199 24.51 15.83 -14.10
N LYS A 200 25.40 16.71 -14.60
CA LYS A 200 26.02 17.76 -13.79
C LYS A 200 25.00 18.68 -13.12
N ALA A 201 24.05 19.21 -13.89
CA ALA A 201 23.03 20.11 -13.39
C ALA A 201 22.14 19.43 -12.33
N GLN A 202 21.76 18.17 -12.58
CA GLN A 202 21.03 17.35 -11.61
C GLN A 202 21.83 17.16 -10.32
N CYS A 203 23.10 16.76 -10.42
CA CYS A 203 23.96 16.53 -9.26
C CYS A 203 24.07 17.80 -8.40
N ILE A 204 24.36 18.95 -9.02
CA ILE A 204 24.47 20.23 -8.32
C ILE A 204 23.15 20.60 -7.64
N SER A 205 22.04 20.56 -8.36
CA SER A 205 20.71 20.89 -7.84
C SER A 205 20.33 19.99 -6.66
N LYS A 206 20.46 18.67 -6.82
CA LYS A 206 20.10 17.66 -5.81
C LYS A 206 20.94 17.81 -4.56
N ILE A 207 22.26 17.91 -4.71
CA ILE A 207 23.19 17.93 -3.56
C ILE A 207 23.13 19.27 -2.82
N ALA A 208 23.10 20.40 -3.53
CA ALA A 208 23.00 21.71 -2.90
C ALA A 208 21.69 21.85 -2.11
N ASN A 209 20.57 21.50 -2.73
CA ASN A 209 19.28 21.57 -2.05
C ASN A 209 19.19 20.55 -0.92
N GLY A 210 19.60 19.30 -1.14
CA GLY A 210 19.58 18.25 -0.12
C GLY A 210 20.39 18.62 1.11
N TRP A 211 21.63 19.09 0.92
CA TRP A 211 22.50 19.50 2.03
C TRP A 211 21.93 20.69 2.81
N LEU A 212 21.47 21.75 2.12
CA LEU A 212 20.90 22.93 2.78
C LEU A 212 19.62 22.61 3.56
N ASN A 213 18.73 21.78 3.01
CA ASN A 213 17.52 21.32 3.72
C ASN A 213 17.88 20.44 4.92
N ASN A 214 18.88 19.56 4.80
CA ASN A 214 19.34 18.76 5.95
C ASN A 214 19.91 19.64 7.06
N ARG A 215 20.63 20.71 6.72
CA ARG A 215 21.14 21.69 7.68
C ARG A 215 20.04 22.51 8.36
N SER A 216 18.91 22.76 7.71
CA SER A 216 17.80 23.50 8.31
C SER A 216 16.95 22.67 9.28
N ARG A 217 16.96 21.34 9.17
CA ARG A 217 16.12 20.44 9.98
C ARG A 217 16.67 20.13 11.37
N ASN A 218 18.00 20.13 11.56
CA ASN A 218 18.56 19.76 12.85
C ASN A 218 19.99 20.29 13.04
N LEU A 219 20.25 21.00 14.15
CA LEU A 219 21.58 21.51 14.49
C LEU A 219 22.58 20.40 14.85
N PHE A 220 22.11 19.20 15.24
CA PHE A 220 22.94 18.21 15.95
C PHE A 220 23.14 16.84 15.28
N ASN A 221 22.44 16.49 14.20
CA ASN A 221 22.55 15.12 13.65
C ASN A 221 22.68 15.05 12.12
N THR A 222 23.77 15.60 11.58
CA THR A 222 24.15 15.46 10.15
C THR A 222 24.90 14.15 9.85
N ARG A 223 25.00 13.21 10.81
CA ARG A 223 25.80 11.98 10.66
C ARG A 223 25.36 11.10 9.49
N ASN A 224 24.06 11.10 9.17
CA ASN A 224 23.49 10.26 8.12
C ASN A 224 23.58 10.88 6.70
N SER A 225 24.06 12.12 6.56
CA SER A 225 24.16 12.84 5.27
C SER A 225 25.61 13.15 4.86
N TRP A 226 26.56 12.34 5.33
CA TRP A 226 28.00 12.52 5.11
C TRP A 226 28.37 12.57 3.61
N HIS A 227 27.79 11.68 2.80
CA HIS A 227 28.02 11.65 1.36
C HIS A 227 27.57 12.96 0.69
N GLN A 228 26.38 13.49 1.06
CA GLN A 228 25.89 14.76 0.53
C GLN A 228 26.82 15.92 0.90
N LYS A 229 27.39 15.93 2.11
CA LYS A 229 28.37 16.95 2.51
C LYS A 229 29.64 16.88 1.68
N ASN A 230 30.20 15.69 1.51
CA ASN A 230 31.43 15.51 0.73
C ASN A 230 31.25 15.99 -0.71
N ILE A 231 30.12 15.64 -1.34
CA ILE A 231 29.81 16.08 -2.69
C ILE A 231 29.55 17.59 -2.73
N PHE A 232 28.84 18.15 -1.74
CA PHE A 232 28.62 19.59 -1.62
C PHE A 232 29.94 20.37 -1.52
N ASP A 233 30.89 19.91 -0.71
CA ASP A 233 32.20 20.54 -0.58
C ASP A 233 33.01 20.45 -1.88
N ARG A 234 32.89 19.33 -2.61
CA ARG A 234 33.50 19.19 -3.95
C ARG A 234 32.93 20.22 -4.91
N ILE A 235 31.59 20.36 -4.97
CA ILE A 235 30.90 21.37 -5.79
C ILE A 235 31.39 22.78 -5.45
N ILE A 236 31.53 23.13 -4.17
CA ILE A 236 32.04 24.45 -3.77
C ILE A 236 33.51 24.63 -4.18
N LYS A 237 34.36 23.61 -3.94
CA LYS A 237 35.79 23.66 -4.25
C LYS A 237 36.06 23.83 -5.74
N CYS A 238 35.27 23.18 -6.59
CA CYS A 238 35.38 23.33 -8.05
C CYS A 238 34.50 24.46 -8.61
N ASN A 239 33.87 25.29 -7.77
CA ASN A 239 32.98 26.38 -8.20
C ASN A 239 31.87 25.90 -9.17
N ALA A 240 31.24 24.77 -8.84
CA ALA A 240 30.23 24.08 -9.64
C ALA A 240 30.73 23.57 -11.00
N GLU A 241 32.04 23.57 -11.26
CA GLU A 241 32.65 23.03 -12.47
C GLU A 241 33.01 21.55 -12.34
N LEU A 242 32.02 20.70 -12.06
CA LEU A 242 32.21 19.24 -12.12
C LEU A 242 32.50 18.78 -13.56
N SER A 243 33.49 17.92 -13.72
CA SER A 243 33.81 17.15 -14.93
C SER A 243 33.06 15.81 -14.96
N ASP A 244 33.09 15.13 -16.09
CA ASP A 244 32.47 13.80 -16.22
C ASP A 244 33.15 12.76 -15.31
N GLU A 245 34.47 12.87 -15.13
CA GLU A 245 35.23 12.05 -14.17
C GLU A 245 34.77 12.32 -12.73
N ASP A 246 34.54 13.59 -12.37
CA ASP A 246 33.99 13.92 -11.05
C ASP A 246 32.61 13.26 -10.84
N LEU A 247 31.73 13.30 -11.85
CA LEU A 247 30.40 12.69 -11.77
C LEU A 247 30.46 11.17 -11.61
N LEU A 248 31.38 10.54 -12.35
CA LEU A 248 31.58 9.10 -12.30
C LEU A 248 32.11 8.67 -10.93
N GLU A 249 33.12 9.34 -10.39
CA GLU A 249 33.61 9.10 -9.03
C GLU A 249 32.53 9.32 -7.96
N ILE A 250 31.72 10.38 -8.10
CA ILE A 250 30.60 10.65 -7.19
C ILE A 250 29.58 9.51 -7.25
N ALA A 251 29.27 9.00 -8.44
CA ALA A 251 28.32 7.90 -8.62
C ALA A 251 28.84 6.58 -8.03
N VAL A 252 30.11 6.23 -8.29
CA VAL A 252 30.74 5.01 -7.74
C VAL A 252 30.79 5.07 -6.20
N SER A 253 31.19 6.21 -5.64
CA SER A 253 31.27 6.38 -4.18
C SER A 253 29.93 6.72 -3.51
N PHE A 254 28.82 6.80 -4.27
CA PHE A 254 27.54 7.28 -3.75
C PHE A 254 27.05 6.40 -2.59
N SER A 255 27.01 6.97 -1.39
CA SER A 255 26.65 6.30 -0.14
C SER A 255 27.49 5.07 0.24
N SER A 256 28.56 4.73 -0.50
CA SER A 256 29.44 3.62 -0.15
C SER A 256 30.57 4.07 0.78
N LYS A 257 30.90 3.22 1.76
CA LYS A 257 32.04 3.41 2.68
C LYS A 257 33.24 2.53 2.34
N VAL A 258 33.11 1.71 1.30
CA VAL A 258 34.15 0.76 0.91
C VAL A 258 35.14 1.50 0.01
N ASP A 259 36.41 1.51 0.41
CA ASP A 259 37.48 2.09 -0.39
C ASP A 259 37.82 1.17 -1.58
N TYR A 260 38.28 1.78 -2.67
CA TYR A 260 38.77 1.10 -3.87
C TYR A 260 39.99 1.85 -4.42
N ASP A 261 40.94 1.11 -5.00
CA ASP A 261 42.20 1.67 -5.48
C ASP A 261 42.06 2.30 -6.87
N ASN A 262 41.33 1.63 -7.78
CA ASN A 262 41.08 2.12 -9.13
C ASN A 262 39.59 2.03 -9.48
N LEU A 263 39.10 3.03 -10.21
CA LEU A 263 37.71 3.11 -10.64
C LEU A 263 37.32 1.96 -11.59
N GLU A 264 38.20 1.60 -12.52
CA GLU A 264 37.96 0.53 -13.51
C GLU A 264 37.71 -0.84 -12.85
N ASP A 265 38.28 -1.08 -11.67
CA ASP A 265 38.17 -2.35 -10.93
C ASP A 265 36.79 -2.55 -10.28
N VAL A 266 35.96 -1.49 -10.24
CA VAL A 266 34.66 -1.47 -9.56
C VAL A 266 33.51 -1.10 -10.50
N ILE A 267 33.75 -1.15 -11.81
CA ILE A 267 32.74 -0.97 -12.86
C ILE A 267 32.42 -2.32 -13.47
N CYS A 268 31.14 -2.68 -13.50
CA CYS A 268 30.65 -3.90 -14.13
C CYS A 268 29.66 -3.55 -15.25
N GLU A 269 29.66 -4.32 -16.33
CA GLU A 269 28.64 -4.20 -17.37
C GLU A 269 27.39 -4.97 -16.94
N ASP A 270 26.26 -4.26 -16.85
CA ASP A 270 24.94 -4.81 -16.62
C ASP A 270 23.93 -3.85 -17.27
N LYS A 271 23.26 -4.32 -18.32
CA LYS A 271 22.35 -3.49 -19.10
C LYS A 271 20.99 -3.45 -18.43
N PHE A 272 20.46 -2.25 -18.23
CA PHE A 272 19.12 -2.08 -17.71
C PHE A 272 18.06 -2.70 -18.64
N ASP A 273 17.23 -3.57 -18.09
CA ASP A 273 16.16 -4.23 -18.82
C ASP A 273 14.85 -3.47 -18.67
N MET A 274 14.36 -2.99 -19.80
CA MET A 274 13.06 -2.33 -19.95
C MET A 274 12.26 -2.94 -21.09
N SER A 275 12.61 -4.15 -21.53
CA SER A 275 11.98 -4.85 -22.66
C SER A 275 10.50 -5.16 -22.45
N PHE A 276 10.06 -5.21 -21.18
CA PHE A 276 8.67 -5.43 -20.79
C PHE A 276 7.85 -4.13 -20.67
N CYS A 277 8.48 -2.96 -20.76
CA CYS A 277 7.79 -1.69 -20.56
C CYS A 277 7.11 -1.22 -21.84
N GLU A 278 5.87 -0.75 -21.69
CA GLU A 278 5.14 -0.02 -22.72
C GLU A 278 5.12 1.48 -22.38
N ASN A 279 4.95 2.34 -23.39
CA ASN A 279 4.74 3.79 -23.24
C ASN A 279 5.86 4.56 -22.50
N MET A 280 7.12 4.16 -22.68
CA MET A 280 8.29 4.78 -22.01
C MET A 280 8.73 6.15 -22.55
N LYS A 281 8.11 6.65 -23.62
CA LYS A 281 8.53 7.91 -24.24
C LYS A 281 8.07 9.10 -23.39
N ASN A 282 9.02 9.87 -22.86
CA ASN A 282 8.75 11.13 -22.18
C ASN A 282 8.13 12.18 -23.11
N ARG A 283 7.18 12.94 -22.59
CA ARG A 283 6.39 13.98 -23.28
C ARG A 283 6.45 15.33 -22.57
N TYR A 284 6.69 15.32 -21.26
CA TYR A 284 6.59 16.47 -20.37
C TYR A 284 7.94 16.85 -19.75
N THR A 285 8.85 15.89 -19.56
CA THR A 285 10.21 16.16 -19.09
C THR A 285 10.96 17.03 -20.10
N HIS A 286 11.50 18.14 -19.60
CA HIS A 286 12.37 19.04 -20.34
C HIS A 286 13.83 18.79 -19.96
N ASN A 287 14.73 18.84 -20.94
CA ASN A 287 16.14 18.44 -20.76
C ASN A 287 16.99 19.47 -19.99
N ASN A 288 16.46 20.65 -19.66
CA ASN A 288 17.23 21.75 -19.10
C ASN A 288 16.90 21.95 -17.62
N ILE A 289 17.62 21.24 -16.75
CA ILE A 289 17.62 21.53 -15.32
C ILE A 289 18.29 22.90 -15.13
N ASN A 290 17.60 23.81 -14.45
CA ASN A 290 18.13 25.13 -14.09
C ASN A 290 18.62 25.10 -12.64
N GLU A 291 19.78 24.50 -12.38
CA GLU A 291 20.29 24.24 -11.03
C GLU A 291 20.39 25.52 -10.18
N PHE A 292 20.81 26.64 -10.76
CA PHE A 292 20.88 27.92 -10.07
C PHE A 292 19.50 28.44 -9.66
N SER A 293 18.52 28.35 -10.56
CA SER A 293 17.15 28.76 -10.26
C SER A 293 16.57 27.87 -9.14
N ASN A 294 16.77 26.56 -9.22
CA ASN A 294 16.31 25.61 -8.23
C ASN A 294 16.92 25.90 -6.85
N ILE A 295 18.23 26.19 -6.79
CA ILE A 295 18.92 26.56 -5.56
C ILE A 295 18.37 27.88 -5.01
N LEU A 296 18.21 28.91 -5.84
CA LEU A 296 17.69 30.22 -5.39
C LEU A 296 16.27 30.12 -4.84
N LYS A 297 15.37 29.39 -5.51
CA LYS A 297 14.00 29.13 -5.03
C LYS A 297 14.00 28.42 -3.68
N ASN A 298 14.84 27.38 -3.53
CA ASN A 298 14.96 26.66 -2.26
C ASN A 298 15.54 27.57 -1.15
N MET A 299 16.53 28.41 -1.47
CA MET A 299 17.09 29.37 -0.52
C MET A 299 16.09 30.45 -0.09
N GLU A 300 15.26 30.93 -1.01
CA GLU A 300 14.16 31.85 -0.71
C GLU A 300 13.17 31.20 0.27
N ALA A 301 12.75 29.96 0.01
CA ALA A 301 11.87 29.21 0.89
C ALA A 301 12.48 28.99 2.29
N LEU A 302 13.74 28.59 2.36
CA LEU A 302 14.46 28.43 3.64
C LEU A 302 14.59 29.77 4.38
N SER A 303 14.87 30.87 3.68
CA SER A 303 15.01 32.20 4.28
C SER A 303 13.68 32.72 4.84
N TYR A 304 12.59 32.50 4.10
CA TYR A 304 11.24 32.81 4.55
C TYR A 304 10.87 32.00 5.80
N ASN A 305 11.11 30.68 5.78
CA ASN A 305 10.84 29.81 6.92
C ASN A 305 11.66 30.21 8.16
N PHE A 306 12.95 30.52 7.97
CA PHE A 306 13.79 31.03 9.05
C PHE A 306 13.24 32.33 9.64
N SER A 307 12.92 33.32 8.80
CA SER A 307 12.36 34.61 9.25
C SER A 307 11.04 34.42 10.00
N ARG A 308 10.16 33.54 9.51
CA ARG A 308 8.88 33.21 10.16
C ARG A 308 9.11 32.59 11.53
N LEU A 309 9.99 31.59 11.64
CA LEU A 309 10.32 30.93 12.89
C LEU A 309 10.99 31.88 13.89
N SER A 310 11.89 32.76 13.43
CA SER A 310 12.50 33.79 14.30
C SER A 310 11.45 34.74 14.88
N LYS A 311 10.46 35.18 14.10
CA LYS A 311 9.36 36.02 14.61
C LYS A 311 8.47 35.29 15.61
N ILE A 312 8.16 34.02 15.35
CA ILE A 312 7.40 33.18 16.29
C ILE A 312 8.20 33.05 17.60
N HIS A 313 9.50 32.77 17.50
CA HIS A 313 10.39 32.68 18.65
C HIS A 313 10.46 34.00 19.44
N GLU A 314 10.59 35.14 18.77
CA GLU A 314 10.55 36.47 19.41
C GLU A 314 9.21 36.74 20.10
N SER A 315 8.08 36.41 19.45
CA SER A 315 6.74 36.53 20.06
C SER A 315 6.62 35.69 21.32
N ILE A 316 6.99 34.42 21.24
CA ILE A 316 6.97 33.48 22.37
C ILE A 316 7.87 34.00 23.50
N LEU A 317 9.09 34.47 23.19
CA LEU A 317 9.99 35.05 24.18
C LEU A 317 9.44 36.34 24.81
N SER A 318 8.72 37.17 24.04
CA SER A 318 8.07 38.38 24.56
C SER A 318 6.86 38.09 25.45
N ASP A 319 6.14 37.00 25.19
CA ASP A 319 5.03 36.53 26.02
C ASP A 319 5.51 35.88 27.34
N ILE A 320 6.79 35.50 27.38
CA ILE A 320 7.48 34.84 28.51
C ILE A 320 8.08 35.82 29.53
N ASP A 321 7.94 37.14 29.33
CA ASP A 321 8.58 38.20 30.15
C ASP A 321 8.05 38.32 31.60
N VAL A 322 7.52 37.23 32.17
CA VAL A 322 7.11 37.11 33.59
C VAL A 322 7.96 36.12 34.39
N THR A 323 8.92 35.38 33.82
CA THR A 323 9.77 34.47 34.63
C THR A 323 11.27 34.63 34.39
N SER A 324 11.99 34.90 35.47
CA SER A 324 13.38 35.35 35.57
C SER A 324 14.47 34.34 35.17
N ASP A 325 14.17 33.35 34.33
CA ASP A 325 15.17 32.39 33.85
C ASP A 325 14.96 32.04 32.37
N LYS A 326 15.65 32.79 31.50
CA LYS A 326 15.67 32.60 30.04
C LYS A 326 16.11 31.19 29.61
N TYR A 327 17.01 30.55 30.35
CA TYR A 327 17.53 29.23 30.00
C TYR A 327 16.50 28.13 30.27
N THR A 328 15.84 28.20 31.43
CA THR A 328 14.75 27.27 31.77
C THR A 328 13.54 27.46 30.85
N THR A 329 13.32 28.67 30.35
CA THR A 329 12.18 28.95 29.47
C THR A 329 12.37 28.49 28.02
N CYS A 330 13.57 28.62 27.43
CA CYS A 330 13.85 27.98 26.12
C CYS A 330 13.67 26.46 26.20
N LYS A 331 14.10 25.84 27.30
CA LYS A 331 13.88 24.42 27.55
C LYS A 331 12.38 24.07 27.66
N TYR A 332 11.55 25.02 28.11
CA TYR A 332 10.09 24.88 28.21
C TYR A 332 9.40 25.02 26.85
N ILE A 333 9.92 25.88 25.95
CA ILE A 333 9.42 26.01 24.56
C ILE A 333 9.74 24.75 23.76
N ASP A 334 10.99 24.26 23.82
CA ASP A 334 11.35 22.97 23.21
C ASP A 334 10.49 21.84 23.80
N LEU A 335 10.17 21.90 25.10
CA LEU A 335 9.24 20.96 25.72
C LEU A 335 7.82 21.10 25.13
N LEU A 336 7.32 22.31 24.94
CA LEU A 336 5.98 22.56 24.39
C LEU A 336 5.87 22.19 22.91
N GLU A 337 6.89 22.44 22.10
CA GLU A 337 6.93 21.97 20.70
C GLU A 337 6.96 20.45 20.64
N ASN A 338 7.77 19.80 21.49
CA ASN A 338 7.75 18.35 21.63
C ASN A 338 6.41 17.84 22.15
N MET A 339 5.77 18.52 23.12
CA MET A 339 4.43 18.15 23.60
C MET A 339 3.34 18.34 22.54
N ILE A 340 3.44 19.35 21.68
CA ILE A 340 2.53 19.54 20.55
C ILE A 340 2.77 18.45 19.49
N LEU A 341 4.04 18.07 19.28
CA LEU A 341 4.41 16.99 18.38
C LEU A 341 3.87 15.65 18.90
N GLU A 342 4.14 15.34 20.16
CA GLU A 342 3.61 14.20 20.89
C GLU A 342 2.09 14.22 20.83
N TYR A 343 1.42 15.36 21.03
CA TYR A 343 -0.03 15.46 20.92
C TYR A 343 -0.55 15.22 19.50
N LYS A 344 0.11 15.71 18.45
CA LYS A 344 -0.27 15.46 17.06
C LYS A 344 -0.03 14.02 16.66
N GLN A 345 1.10 13.45 17.10
CA GLN A 345 1.46 12.07 16.88
C GLN A 345 0.53 11.14 17.65
N GLU A 346 0.22 11.43 18.91
CA GLU A 346 -0.79 10.74 19.72
C GLU A 346 -2.17 10.86 19.08
N LYS A 347 -2.55 12.03 18.55
CA LYS A 347 -3.81 12.18 17.82
C LYS A 347 -3.84 11.35 16.54
N TYR A 348 -2.74 11.33 15.78
CA TYR A 348 -2.61 10.48 14.59
C TYR A 348 -2.67 9.00 14.97
N ASP A 349 -1.90 8.57 15.97
CA ASP A 349 -1.83 7.21 16.48
C ASP A 349 -3.21 6.77 17.03
N ASN A 350 -3.92 7.65 17.75
CA ASN A 350 -5.28 7.38 18.21
C ASN A 350 -6.25 7.22 17.03
N LEU A 351 -6.21 8.13 16.05
CA LEU A 351 -7.04 8.04 14.85
C LEU A 351 -6.74 6.76 14.05
N TYR A 352 -5.46 6.42 13.96
CA TYR A 352 -4.96 5.21 13.33
C TYR A 352 -5.46 3.95 14.03
N GLN A 353 -5.39 3.90 15.37
CA GLN A 353 -5.92 2.78 16.17
C GLN A 353 -7.44 2.69 16.06
N GLU A 354 -8.17 3.80 16.13
CA GLU A 354 -9.62 3.83 15.93
C GLU A 354 -10.01 3.31 14.54
N ASN A 355 -9.31 3.74 13.49
CA ASN A 355 -9.53 3.26 12.12
C ASN A 355 -9.23 1.76 12.01
N LYS A 356 -8.16 1.27 12.65
CA LYS A 356 -7.81 -0.15 12.71
C LYS A 356 -8.90 -0.97 13.40
N GLU A 357 -9.43 -0.50 14.53
CA GLU A 357 -10.55 -1.14 15.24
C GLU A 357 -11.84 -1.17 14.40
N ILE A 358 -12.20 -0.05 13.76
CA ILE A 358 -13.36 0.03 12.86
C ILE A 358 -13.22 -0.99 11.73
N LYS A 359 -12.03 -1.12 11.14
CA LYS A 359 -11.77 -2.08 10.06
C LYS A 359 -11.90 -3.53 10.55
N GLN A 360 -11.38 -3.86 11.74
CA GLN A 360 -11.59 -5.17 12.36
C GLN A 360 -13.07 -5.48 12.63
N LEU A 361 -13.84 -4.48 13.08
CA LEU A 361 -15.28 -4.61 13.27
C LEU A 361 -16.01 -4.84 11.95
N ASN A 362 -15.63 -4.12 10.87
CA ASN A 362 -16.20 -4.31 9.54
C ASN A 362 -15.94 -5.73 8.99
N ILE A 363 -14.74 -6.27 9.18
CA ILE A 363 -14.43 -7.67 8.82
C ILE A 363 -15.31 -8.65 9.61
N LYS A 364 -15.50 -8.42 10.92
CA LYS A 364 -16.40 -9.23 11.74
C LYS A 364 -17.85 -9.15 11.23
N ILE A 365 -18.32 -7.97 10.86
CA ILE A 365 -19.66 -7.76 10.30
C ILE A 365 -19.83 -8.54 8.99
N GLN A 366 -18.86 -8.45 8.07
CA GLN A 366 -18.89 -9.20 6.80
C GLN A 366 -18.95 -10.72 7.03
N ASN A 367 -18.12 -11.24 7.94
CA ASN A 367 -18.15 -12.67 8.31
C ASN A 367 -19.50 -13.10 8.91
N MET A 368 -20.11 -12.25 9.74
CA MET A 368 -21.45 -12.51 10.28
C MET A 368 -22.53 -12.48 9.19
N GLN A 369 -22.45 -11.56 8.23
CA GLN A 369 -23.36 -11.48 7.10
C GLN A 369 -23.26 -12.73 6.20
N GLN A 370 -22.05 -13.22 5.96
CA GLN A 370 -21.85 -14.48 5.23
C GLN A 370 -22.52 -15.66 5.94
N LYS A 371 -22.31 -15.82 7.25
CA LYS A 371 -23.00 -16.85 8.04
C LYS A 371 -24.51 -16.71 8.01
N LEU A 372 -25.03 -15.48 8.05
CA LEU A 372 -26.47 -15.23 7.98
C LEU A 372 -27.04 -15.72 6.64
N ASN A 373 -26.34 -15.48 5.54
CA ASN A 373 -26.72 -15.98 4.22
C ASN A 373 -26.71 -17.52 4.15
N GLU A 374 -25.71 -18.18 4.75
CA GLU A 374 -25.66 -19.64 4.84
C GLU A 374 -26.84 -20.22 5.64
N TYR A 375 -27.21 -19.58 6.75
CA TYR A 375 -28.39 -19.97 7.52
C TYR A 375 -29.68 -19.74 6.72
N GLN A 376 -29.79 -18.63 5.99
CA GLN A 376 -30.96 -18.37 5.15
C GLN A 376 -31.13 -19.44 4.06
N GLN A 377 -30.05 -19.80 3.38
CA GLN A 377 -30.06 -20.90 2.39
C GLN A 377 -30.50 -22.22 3.01
N THR A 378 -30.07 -22.50 4.24
CA THR A 378 -30.48 -23.71 4.97
C THR A 378 -31.98 -23.68 5.31
N ILE A 379 -32.49 -22.53 5.75
CA ILE A 379 -33.93 -22.34 6.04
C ILE A 379 -34.74 -22.53 4.76
N ASP A 380 -34.33 -21.94 3.65
CA ASP A 380 -35.02 -22.05 2.36
C ASP A 380 -35.06 -23.51 1.89
N ALA A 381 -33.95 -24.25 2.02
CA ALA A 381 -33.91 -25.67 1.72
C ALA A 381 -34.87 -26.50 2.61
N LYS A 382 -34.98 -26.15 3.90
CA LYS A 382 -35.92 -26.83 4.81
C LYS A 382 -37.37 -26.49 4.50
N ASN A 383 -37.67 -25.26 4.13
CA ASN A 383 -39.03 -24.87 3.72
C ASN A 383 -39.46 -25.60 2.45
N ASN A 384 -38.56 -25.78 1.48
CA ASN A 384 -38.83 -26.60 0.30
C ASN A 384 -39.13 -28.06 0.68
N GLN A 385 -38.36 -28.66 1.61
CA GLN A 385 -38.66 -30.01 2.11
C GLN A 385 -40.03 -30.10 2.79
N ILE A 386 -40.43 -29.08 3.55
CA ILE A 386 -41.76 -29.03 4.19
C ILE A 386 -42.85 -28.99 3.12
N HIS A 387 -42.68 -28.17 2.09
CA HIS A 387 -43.62 -28.09 0.98
C HIS A 387 -43.80 -29.46 0.28
N ASP A 388 -42.70 -30.17 0.01
CA ASP A 388 -42.76 -31.53 -0.56
C ASP A 388 -43.54 -32.50 0.35
N TYR A 389 -43.34 -32.42 1.66
CA TYR A 389 -44.09 -33.24 2.61
C TYR A 389 -45.58 -32.89 2.64
N ASP A 390 -45.93 -31.61 2.58
CA ASP A 390 -47.33 -31.16 2.52
C ASP A 390 -48.03 -31.68 1.26
N GLU A 391 -47.35 -31.69 0.11
CA GLU A 391 -47.87 -32.26 -1.13
C GLU A 391 -48.11 -33.78 -1.02
N ILE A 392 -47.16 -34.51 -0.40
CA ILE A 392 -47.32 -35.94 -0.13
C ILE A 392 -48.51 -36.20 0.80
N ILE A 393 -48.66 -35.39 1.86
CA ILE A 393 -49.77 -35.50 2.82
C ILE A 393 -51.11 -35.25 2.12
N ASN A 394 -51.21 -34.21 1.30
CA ASN A 394 -52.41 -33.90 0.52
C ASN A 394 -52.80 -35.06 -0.40
N ASN A 395 -51.85 -35.59 -1.16
CA ASN A 395 -52.07 -36.76 -2.03
C ASN A 395 -52.56 -37.99 -1.25
N LYS A 396 -51.99 -38.24 -0.05
CA LYS A 396 -52.44 -39.35 0.82
C LYS A 396 -53.86 -39.11 1.34
N ASN A 397 -54.19 -37.88 1.74
CA ASN A 397 -55.53 -37.52 2.22
C ASN A 397 -56.60 -37.68 1.13
N GLU A 398 -56.30 -37.32 -0.13
CA GLU A 398 -57.19 -37.57 -1.27
C GLU A 398 -57.45 -39.06 -1.49
N LYS A 399 -56.40 -39.88 -1.44
CA LYS A 399 -56.53 -41.34 -1.50
C LYS A 399 -57.39 -41.90 -0.37
N LEU A 400 -57.22 -41.38 0.85
CA LEU A 400 -57.99 -41.79 2.01
C LEU A 400 -59.48 -41.48 1.85
N LYS A 401 -59.83 -40.30 1.30
CA LYS A 401 -61.21 -39.96 0.93
C LYS A 401 -61.80 -40.96 -0.07
N LEU A 402 -61.03 -41.34 -1.10
CA LEU A 402 -61.49 -42.31 -2.10
C LEU A 402 -61.74 -43.70 -1.51
N TYR A 403 -60.86 -44.15 -0.60
CA TYR A 403 -61.07 -45.40 0.12
C TYR A 403 -62.29 -45.34 1.04
N GLN A 404 -62.52 -44.22 1.73
CA GLN A 404 -63.70 -44.03 2.56
C GLN A 404 -64.99 -44.13 1.72
N GLN A 405 -65.07 -43.43 0.58
CA GLN A 405 -66.20 -43.54 -0.35
C GLN A 405 -66.43 -44.98 -0.84
N THR A 406 -65.34 -45.72 -1.07
CA THR A 406 -65.44 -47.13 -1.50
C THR A 406 -66.00 -48.02 -0.39
N ILE A 407 -65.59 -47.79 0.86
CA ILE A 407 -66.11 -48.49 2.04
C ILE A 407 -67.59 -48.18 2.23
N ASP A 408 -67.98 -46.92 2.16
CA ASP A 408 -69.37 -46.48 2.30
C ASP A 408 -70.27 -47.16 1.25
N ASN A 409 -69.85 -47.15 -0.02
CA ASN A 409 -70.55 -47.85 -1.11
C ASN A 409 -70.68 -49.37 -0.87
N LYS A 410 -69.67 -50.01 -0.29
CA LYS A 410 -69.72 -51.44 0.05
C LYS A 410 -70.69 -51.68 1.21
N ASN A 411 -70.67 -50.83 2.23
CA ASN A 411 -71.60 -50.91 3.36
C ASN A 411 -73.04 -50.75 2.91
N ASP A 412 -73.33 -49.83 1.98
CA ASP A 412 -74.66 -49.68 1.39
C ASP A 412 -75.14 -50.94 0.67
N LYS A 413 -74.25 -51.59 -0.09
CA LYS A 413 -74.54 -52.89 -0.72
C LYS A 413 -74.80 -54.00 0.30
N ILE A 414 -73.99 -54.08 1.35
CA ILE A 414 -74.17 -55.05 2.44
C ILE A 414 -75.54 -54.82 3.10
N ASN A 415 -75.89 -53.57 3.42
CA ASN A 415 -77.18 -53.23 4.01
C ASN A 415 -78.35 -53.62 3.09
N ALA A 416 -78.21 -53.46 1.78
CA ALA A 416 -79.21 -53.93 0.81
C ALA A 416 -79.34 -55.46 0.79
N TYR A 417 -78.23 -56.20 0.89
CA TYR A 417 -78.25 -57.65 1.02
C TYR A 417 -78.91 -58.10 2.33
N ILE A 418 -78.58 -57.48 3.45
CA ILE A 418 -79.20 -57.76 4.76
C ILE A 418 -80.72 -57.61 4.66
N LYS A 419 -81.22 -56.50 4.11
CA LYS A 419 -82.66 -56.29 3.88
C LYS A 419 -83.29 -57.39 3.01
N THR A 420 -82.57 -57.86 2.00
CA THR A 420 -83.04 -58.93 1.10
C THR A 420 -83.12 -60.27 1.83
N VAL A 421 -82.12 -60.59 2.66
CA VAL A 421 -82.10 -61.80 3.49
C VAL A 421 -83.24 -61.78 4.49
N GLN A 422 -83.41 -60.69 5.25
CA GLN A 422 -84.52 -60.53 6.19
C GLN A 422 -85.88 -60.70 5.52
N LYS A 423 -86.06 -60.20 4.29
CA LYS A 423 -87.29 -60.41 3.52
C LYS A 423 -87.50 -61.87 3.17
N ARG A 424 -86.45 -62.62 2.84
CA ARG A 424 -86.52 -64.06 2.55
C ARG A 424 -86.77 -64.89 3.81
N GLU A 425 -86.13 -64.57 4.92
CA GLU A 425 -86.39 -65.20 6.23
C GLU A 425 -87.87 -65.06 6.61
N LYS A 426 -88.44 -63.87 6.46
CA LYS A 426 -89.90 -63.65 6.65
C LYS A 426 -90.77 -64.51 5.75
N VAL A 427 -90.33 -64.77 4.51
CA VAL A 427 -91.06 -65.66 3.59
C VAL A 427 -90.98 -67.11 4.07
N ILE A 428 -89.81 -67.55 4.55
CA ILE A 428 -89.60 -68.88 5.11
C ILE A 428 -90.46 -69.07 6.37
N GLU A 429 -90.42 -68.14 7.33
CA GLU A 429 -91.26 -68.18 8.54
C GLU A 429 -92.75 -68.30 8.19
N ASN A 430 -93.24 -67.51 7.23
CA ASN A 430 -94.62 -67.59 6.76
C ASN A 430 -94.96 -68.94 6.10
N LEU A 431 -94.01 -69.60 5.43
CA LEU A 431 -94.19 -70.92 4.84
C LEU A 431 -94.19 -72.01 5.93
N GLU A 432 -93.32 -71.90 6.93
CA GLU A 432 -93.27 -72.79 8.09
C GLU A 432 -94.56 -72.71 8.93
N GLU A 433 -95.08 -71.51 9.18
CA GLU A 433 -96.40 -71.33 9.82
C GLU A 433 -97.55 -71.98 9.05
N LYS A 434 -97.51 -71.93 7.71
CA LYS A 434 -98.52 -72.60 6.86
C LYS A 434 -98.40 -74.12 6.90
N LEU A 435 -97.19 -74.65 6.99
CA LEU A 435 -96.94 -76.09 7.15
C LEU A 435 -97.46 -76.60 8.49
N ASN A 436 -97.21 -75.86 9.58
CA ASN A 436 -97.68 -76.23 10.92
C ASN A 436 -99.19 -76.09 11.13
N LYS A 437 -99.92 -75.37 10.27
CA LYS A 437 -101.40 -75.31 10.28
C LYS A 437 -102.08 -76.47 9.53
N ASN A 438 -101.31 -77.29 8.82
CA ASN A 438 -101.78 -78.44 8.05
C ASN A 438 -101.39 -79.80 8.67
N GLN A 439 -100.90 -79.79 9.91
CA GLN A 439 -100.82 -80.96 10.81
C GLN A 439 -101.87 -80.79 11.90
#